data_AF-A0AAD4AJL9-F1
#
_entry.id   AF-A0AAD4AJL9-F1
#
_cell.length_a   1.000
_cell.length_b   1.000
_cell.length_c   1.000
_cell.angle_alpha   90.00
_cell.angle_beta   90.00
_cell.angle_gamma   90.00
#
_symmetry.space_group_name_H-M   'P 1'
#
loop_
_entity.id
_entity.type
_entity.pdbx_description
1 polymer ?
#
loop_
_entity_poly.entity_id
_entity_poly.type
_entity_poly.pdbx_seq_one_letter_code
_entity_poly.pdbx_strand_id
1 'polypeptide(L)'
;MDISSTKWSSNTGVTPKNSLRSQSVLSQYKQNETNVSFSSLAIKLKDAQRAIDNTQFNQLSLSWNKGNGLASNERNEKEIAAAKWEFENLSKGQLETIALDPSGTFSNSQKVSAYEQWHVLDQMMLSDLQRNSLKHERLSDATASFEDALQTHVSSFSALSKMMVSEQYVSNAQSQFAATVNEHSKASSKNTNQSEHYYAVMVKEIFAGDEPDILSGADGMSLSNASKSPFEFLTQEDRELLSGMYEYVDQNEIDFKYIKRLASDLGDYRKHNNGKLVSNFNDGHFDASGRQLTVDFTAEDRATIDYLLSSDGLSSSKLDQGFISFMTEPGLGALSHVGSYQFLQHMVEVTGGIETSVSATDFNTFKDFSSTGERYVLSTSGEAINIPEPDVVCKNGHCEVTEKGRQNGVILEQDREVFQPAFDSKSASVEFLMQQLTDTEKHGNIWYKWLKNE
;
A
#
# COMPACT_ATOMS: atom_id res chain seq x y z
N MET A 1 -22.68 29.04 11.82
CA MET A 1 -22.14 29.46 13.13
C MET A 1 -20.80 28.79 13.32
N ASP A 2 -19.86 29.53 13.88
CA ASP A 2 -18.42 29.31 13.99
C ASP A 2 -17.95 27.87 14.24
N ILE A 3 -16.92 27.45 13.50
CA ILE A 3 -16.15 26.23 13.75
C ILE A 3 -14.69 26.65 13.96
N SER A 4 -14.38 27.08 15.18
CA SER A 4 -13.00 27.24 15.65
C SER A 4 -12.92 26.94 17.14
N SER A 5 -12.60 25.70 17.50
CA SER A 5 -11.81 25.40 18.71
C SER A 5 -11.64 23.90 18.92
N THR A 6 -10.46 23.37 18.60
CA THR A 6 -9.93 22.18 19.27
C THR A 6 -8.62 22.61 19.95
N LYS A 7 -8.75 23.15 21.16
CA LYS A 7 -7.61 23.37 22.07
C LYS A 7 -7.28 22.04 22.74
N TRP A 8 -6.04 21.60 22.58
CA TRP A 8 -5.45 20.51 23.36
C TRP A 8 -5.20 21.00 24.79
N SER A 9 -5.71 20.30 25.80
CA SER A 9 -5.40 20.53 27.20
C SER A 9 -4.28 19.59 27.67
N SER A 10 -3.16 20.16 28.06
CA SER A 10 -2.10 19.47 28.82
C SER A 10 -2.37 19.64 30.31
N ASN A 11 -2.61 18.53 31.01
CA ASN A 11 -2.78 18.51 32.45
C ASN A 11 -1.38 18.34 33.10
N THR A 12 -0.84 19.40 33.69
CA THR A 12 0.35 19.32 34.56
C THR A 12 0.04 19.99 35.89
N GLY A 13 -0.08 19.21 36.95
CA GLY A 13 -0.19 19.70 38.31
C GLY A 13 0.88 19.08 39.19
N VAL A 14 2.02 19.76 39.38
CA VAL A 14 2.81 19.73 40.63
C VAL A 14 3.53 21.09 40.79
N THR A 15 3.24 21.77 41.89
CA THR A 15 3.78 23.07 42.33
C THR A 15 5.18 22.98 42.97
N PRO A 16 5.92 24.11 43.11
CA PRO A 16 7.38 24.19 43.18
C PRO A 16 7.96 24.43 44.58
N LYS A 17 9.27 24.16 44.77
CA LYS A 17 10.12 24.83 45.78
C LYS A 17 11.56 25.05 45.30
N ASN A 18 11.86 26.32 45.03
CA ASN A 18 13.08 27.11 45.24
C ASN A 18 14.44 26.45 45.39
N SER A 19 15.42 26.90 44.58
CA SER A 19 16.59 27.66 45.09
C SER A 19 17.57 28.10 43.97
N LEU A 20 17.51 29.39 43.63
CA LEU A 20 18.59 30.37 43.39
C LEU A 20 19.94 29.96 42.73
N ARG A 21 20.13 30.56 41.54
CA ARG A 21 21.20 31.53 41.18
C ARG A 21 22.61 31.02 40.82
N SER A 22 22.93 31.06 39.53
CA SER A 22 23.95 31.99 38.99
C SER A 22 23.86 32.08 37.45
N GLN A 23 23.90 33.31 36.94
CA GLN A 23 23.86 33.64 35.51
C GLN A 23 25.29 33.67 34.94
N SER A 24 25.49 33.15 33.72
CA SER A 24 26.49 33.69 32.78
C SER A 24 26.11 33.42 31.33
N VAL A 25 25.63 34.48 30.68
CA VAL A 25 25.77 34.91 29.28
C VAL A 25 26.35 33.88 28.28
N LEU A 26 25.53 33.41 27.32
CA LEU A 26 25.73 33.61 25.88
C LEU A 26 24.58 33.03 25.07
N SER A 27 24.18 33.81 24.08
CA SER A 27 23.10 33.63 23.14
C SER A 27 23.48 32.70 21.96
N GLN A 28 22.45 32.14 21.34
CA GLN A 28 22.37 31.62 19.95
C GLN A 28 22.81 30.17 19.67
N TYR A 29 21.96 29.49 18.89
CA TYR A 29 22.13 28.21 18.18
C TYR A 29 22.23 26.97 19.09
N LYS A 30 21.53 25.84 18.89
CA LYS A 30 20.91 25.21 17.72
C LYS A 30 19.83 24.25 18.26
N GLN A 31 18.60 24.33 17.73
CA GLN A 31 17.76 23.15 17.60
C GLN A 31 18.24 22.43 16.33
N ASN A 32 18.89 21.28 16.48
CA ASN A 32 19.11 20.32 15.40
C ASN A 32 18.56 18.99 15.94
N GLU A 33 17.37 18.57 15.51
CA GLU A 33 17.14 17.72 14.33
C GLU A 33 17.71 16.31 14.47
N THR A 34 16.85 15.40 14.95
CA THR A 34 16.93 13.96 14.69
C THR A 34 15.53 13.48 14.30
N ASN A 35 15.22 13.45 13.00
CA ASN A 35 14.04 12.78 12.43
C ASN A 35 14.14 12.69 10.91
N VAL A 36 14.61 11.56 10.34
CA VAL A 36 14.23 11.20 8.96
C VAL A 36 14.11 9.69 8.76
N SER A 37 12.87 9.22 8.55
CA SER A 37 12.51 8.08 7.67
C SER A 37 10.98 7.95 7.45
N PHE A 38 10.15 8.55 8.30
CA PHE A 38 8.73 8.87 8.02
C PHE A 38 8.50 10.37 7.82
N SER A 39 9.53 11.19 8.07
CA SER A 39 9.40 12.64 8.01
C SER A 39 9.43 13.19 6.58
N SER A 40 10.08 12.55 5.59
CA SER A 40 10.12 13.10 4.23
C SER A 40 8.75 13.05 3.56
N LEU A 41 8.07 11.91 3.57
CA LEU A 41 6.71 11.79 3.03
C LEU A 41 5.71 12.60 3.86
N ALA A 42 5.81 12.59 5.20
CA ALA A 42 4.94 13.40 6.04
C ALA A 42 5.14 14.92 5.83
N ILE A 43 6.37 15.37 5.61
CA ILE A 43 6.69 16.76 5.24
C ILE A 43 6.15 17.07 3.85
N LYS A 44 6.39 16.19 2.87
CA LYS A 44 5.85 16.36 1.50
C LYS A 44 4.33 16.42 1.49
N LEU A 45 3.66 15.54 2.24
CA LEU A 45 2.21 15.54 2.41
C LEU A 45 1.73 16.83 3.08
N LYS A 46 2.43 17.29 4.12
CA LYS A 46 2.09 18.54 4.80
C LYS A 46 2.26 19.76 3.90
N ASP A 47 3.30 19.79 3.08
CA ASP A 47 3.57 20.88 2.15
C ASP A 47 2.60 20.87 0.97
N ALA A 48 2.30 19.68 0.42
CA ALA A 48 1.24 19.50 -0.58
C ALA A 48 -0.13 19.94 -0.03
N GLN A 49 -0.48 19.53 1.20
CA GLN A 49 -1.72 19.94 1.84
C GLN A 49 -1.80 21.46 2.03
N ARG A 50 -0.71 22.08 2.52
CA ARG A 50 -0.64 23.55 2.66
C ARG A 50 -0.80 24.24 1.30
N ALA A 51 -0.24 23.66 0.23
CA ALA A 51 -0.38 24.21 -1.11
C ALA A 51 -1.82 24.08 -1.63
N ILE A 52 -2.50 22.96 -1.36
CA ILE A 52 -3.93 22.78 -1.66
C ILE A 52 -4.76 23.83 -0.91
N ASP A 53 -4.54 24.00 0.39
CA ASP A 53 -5.28 24.96 1.23
C ASP A 53 -5.13 26.42 0.74
N ASN A 54 -3.98 26.74 0.15
CA ASN A 54 -3.67 28.08 -0.38
C ASN A 54 -4.10 28.28 -1.84
N THR A 55 -4.49 27.22 -2.55
CA THR A 55 -4.88 27.28 -3.96
C THR A 55 -6.41 27.38 -4.08
N GLN A 56 -6.92 28.25 -4.95
CA GLN A 56 -8.37 28.35 -5.15
C GLN A 56 -8.91 27.05 -5.77
N PHE A 57 -10.05 26.57 -5.26
CA PHE A 57 -10.67 25.30 -5.67
C PHE A 57 -10.86 25.15 -7.20
N ASN A 58 -11.23 26.24 -7.89
CA ASN A 58 -11.38 26.25 -9.34
C ASN A 58 -10.05 26.11 -10.11
N GLN A 59 -8.92 26.51 -9.50
CA GLN A 59 -7.59 26.37 -10.10
C GLN A 59 -7.05 24.95 -9.98
N LEU A 60 -7.39 24.21 -8.91
CA LEU A 60 -7.09 22.79 -8.77
C LEU A 60 -7.86 21.97 -9.84
N SER A 61 -9.13 22.29 -10.07
CA SER A 61 -9.95 21.66 -11.13
C SER A 61 -9.38 21.94 -12.52
N LEU A 62 -8.94 23.17 -12.80
CA LEU A 62 -8.31 23.52 -14.07
C LEU A 62 -6.93 22.88 -14.22
N SER A 63 -6.16 22.68 -13.14
CA SER A 63 -4.87 21.98 -13.18
C SER A 63 -5.05 20.49 -13.46
N TRP A 64 -6.05 19.87 -12.83
CA TRP A 64 -6.44 18.48 -13.09
C TRP A 64 -6.98 18.30 -14.50
N ASN A 65 -7.94 19.14 -14.92
CA ASN A 65 -8.56 19.05 -16.24
C ASN A 65 -7.66 19.54 -17.39
N LYS A 66 -6.69 20.45 -17.16
CA LYS A 66 -5.60 20.71 -18.14
C LYS A 66 -4.59 19.56 -18.15
N GLY A 67 -4.45 18.84 -17.04
CA GLY A 67 -3.70 17.59 -16.91
C GLY A 67 -4.39 16.38 -17.55
N ASN A 68 -5.66 16.48 -17.98
CA ASN A 68 -6.29 15.47 -18.85
C ASN A 68 -5.63 15.38 -20.23
N GLY A 69 -4.65 16.23 -20.52
CA GLY A 69 -3.53 15.84 -21.37
C GLY A 69 -2.46 15.07 -20.58
N LEU A 70 -2.75 13.83 -20.14
CA LEU A 70 -1.72 12.80 -20.00
C LEU A 70 -1.24 12.45 -21.41
N ALA A 71 -0.72 13.44 -22.14
CA ALA A 71 -0.20 13.29 -23.48
C ALA A 71 0.91 12.25 -23.39
N SER A 72 0.71 11.23 -24.21
CA SER A 72 1.45 10.00 -24.48
C SER A 72 2.98 10.06 -24.54
N ASN A 73 3.64 11.20 -24.28
CA ASN A 73 5.01 11.40 -24.74
C ASN A 73 6.08 11.25 -23.67
N GLU A 74 5.76 11.22 -22.37
CA GLU A 74 6.76 10.99 -21.31
C GLU A 74 6.14 10.28 -20.09
N ARG A 75 5.43 9.15 -20.28
CA ARG A 75 5.09 8.27 -19.16
C ARG A 75 6.33 7.47 -18.79
N ASN A 76 7.04 7.90 -17.75
CA ASN A 76 8.12 7.10 -17.19
C ASN A 76 7.51 5.99 -16.31
N GLU A 77 7.09 4.89 -16.93
CA GLU A 77 6.48 3.72 -16.25
C GLU A 77 7.36 3.21 -15.09
N LYS A 78 8.69 3.43 -15.20
CA LYS A 78 9.70 3.18 -14.16
C LYS A 78 9.43 3.91 -12.85
N GLU A 79 9.12 5.20 -12.93
CA GLU A 79 8.93 6.05 -11.75
C GLU A 79 7.54 5.86 -11.14
N ILE A 80 6.54 5.58 -11.99
CA ILE A 80 5.17 5.23 -11.56
C ILE A 80 5.22 3.94 -10.73
N ALA A 81 5.97 2.94 -11.21
CA ALA A 81 6.19 1.69 -10.51
C ALA A 81 6.79 1.86 -9.11
N ALA A 82 7.89 2.62 -9.02
CA ALA A 82 8.59 2.85 -7.75
C ALA A 82 7.73 3.61 -6.73
N ALA A 83 6.96 4.61 -7.19
CA ALA A 83 6.07 5.39 -6.34
C ALA A 83 4.88 4.59 -5.80
N LYS A 84 4.42 3.55 -6.53
CA LYS A 84 3.25 2.76 -6.14
C LYS A 84 3.49 1.99 -4.84
N TRP A 85 4.67 1.37 -4.68
CA TRP A 85 5.05 0.65 -3.46
C TRP A 85 5.13 1.59 -2.24
N GLU A 86 5.63 2.82 -2.42
CA GLU A 86 5.64 3.83 -1.34
C GLU A 86 4.23 4.23 -0.88
N PHE A 87 3.21 4.04 -1.73
CA PHE A 87 1.85 4.52 -1.52
C PHE A 87 0.84 3.43 -1.17
N GLU A 88 1.22 2.15 -1.24
CA GLU A 88 0.32 1.00 -1.02
C GLU A 88 -0.42 1.04 0.33
N ASN A 89 0.24 1.56 1.37
CA ASN A 89 -0.28 1.66 2.74
C ASN A 89 -0.85 3.04 3.10
N LEU A 90 -0.99 3.95 2.14
CA LEU A 90 -1.53 5.29 2.41
C LEU A 90 -3.07 5.29 2.50
N SER A 91 -3.58 6.15 3.37
CA SER A 91 -5.03 6.40 3.45
C SER A 91 -5.55 7.11 2.20
N LYS A 92 -6.84 6.95 1.90
CA LYS A 92 -7.53 7.60 0.78
C LYS A 92 -7.28 9.12 0.74
N GLY A 93 -7.33 9.78 1.90
CA GLY A 93 -7.04 11.21 2.03
C GLY A 93 -5.58 11.58 1.71
N GLN A 94 -4.61 10.76 2.12
CA GLN A 94 -3.20 11.00 1.76
C GLN A 94 -2.96 10.84 0.26
N LEU A 95 -3.62 9.85 -0.37
CA LEU A 95 -3.53 9.64 -1.81
C LEU A 95 -4.14 10.80 -2.60
N GLU A 96 -5.26 11.36 -2.13
CA GLU A 96 -5.85 12.58 -2.70
C GLU A 96 -4.89 13.78 -2.65
N THR A 97 -4.26 14.00 -1.48
CA THR A 97 -3.29 15.08 -1.29
C THR A 97 -2.11 14.95 -2.24
N ILE A 98 -1.64 13.71 -2.50
CA ILE A 98 -0.55 13.45 -3.45
C ILE A 98 -1.02 13.69 -4.87
N ALA A 99 -2.13 13.06 -5.29
CA ALA A 99 -2.63 13.08 -6.65
C ALA A 99 -2.93 14.51 -7.15
N LEU A 100 -3.45 15.37 -6.27
CA LEU A 100 -3.86 16.73 -6.60
C LEU A 100 -2.86 17.81 -6.13
N ASP A 101 -1.64 17.43 -5.75
CA ASP A 101 -0.62 18.37 -5.29
C ASP A 101 -0.34 19.47 -6.34
N PRO A 102 -0.62 20.76 -6.04
CA PRO A 102 -0.32 21.86 -6.96
C PRO A 102 1.11 22.39 -6.82
N SER A 103 1.85 22.02 -5.77
CA SER A 103 3.16 22.59 -5.44
C SER A 103 4.32 22.01 -6.25
N GLY A 104 4.13 20.86 -6.89
CA GLY A 104 5.20 20.12 -7.56
C GLY A 104 6.12 19.38 -6.58
N THR A 105 5.69 19.23 -5.32
CA THR A 105 6.36 18.42 -4.29
C THR A 105 6.39 16.94 -4.69
N PHE A 106 5.32 16.48 -5.32
CA PHE A 106 5.23 15.16 -5.94
C PHE A 106 5.42 15.26 -7.46
N SER A 107 6.21 14.33 -8.01
CA SER A 107 6.40 14.19 -9.46
C SER A 107 5.10 13.74 -10.15
N ASN A 108 4.97 13.96 -11.46
CA ASN A 108 3.80 13.53 -12.21
C ASN A 108 3.59 12.01 -12.12
N SER A 109 4.67 11.23 -12.11
CA SER A 109 4.64 9.78 -11.91
C SER A 109 4.06 9.40 -10.55
N GLN A 110 4.49 10.07 -9.48
CA GLN A 110 3.92 9.88 -8.13
C GLN A 110 2.44 10.28 -8.04
N LYS A 111 2.02 11.37 -8.70
CA LYS A 111 0.61 11.77 -8.73
C LYS A 111 -0.27 10.74 -9.41
N VAL A 112 0.21 10.17 -10.53
CA VAL A 112 -0.48 9.09 -11.25
C VAL A 112 -0.58 7.84 -10.38
N SER A 113 0.51 7.40 -9.75
CA SER A 113 0.48 6.24 -8.85
C SER A 113 -0.47 6.43 -7.67
N ALA A 114 -0.52 7.63 -7.09
CA ALA A 114 -1.44 7.94 -5.99
C ALA A 114 -2.91 7.93 -6.45
N TYR A 115 -3.21 8.47 -7.64
CA TYR A 115 -4.54 8.39 -8.24
C TYR A 115 -4.94 6.94 -8.51
N GLU A 116 -4.04 6.14 -9.09
CA GLU A 116 -4.30 4.72 -9.38
C GLU A 116 -4.61 3.95 -8.09
N GLN A 117 -3.82 4.14 -7.04
CA GLN A 117 -4.04 3.48 -5.75
C GLN A 117 -5.35 3.95 -5.10
N TRP A 118 -5.66 5.26 -5.18
CA TRP A 118 -6.93 5.81 -4.71
C TRP A 118 -8.12 5.17 -5.44
N HIS A 119 -8.00 5.02 -6.76
CA HIS A 119 -9.04 4.43 -7.60
C HIS A 119 -9.24 2.94 -7.30
N VAL A 120 -8.15 2.19 -7.06
CA VAL A 120 -8.24 0.80 -6.59
C VAL A 120 -9.04 0.74 -5.29
N LEU A 121 -8.69 1.53 -4.28
CA LEU A 121 -9.44 1.56 -3.01
C LEU A 121 -10.92 1.92 -3.19
N ASP A 122 -11.23 2.79 -4.16
CA ASP A 122 -12.61 3.17 -4.48
C ASP A 122 -13.40 2.04 -5.15
N GLN A 123 -12.80 1.36 -6.14
CA GLN A 123 -13.41 0.18 -6.77
C GLN A 123 -13.64 -0.96 -5.78
N MET A 124 -12.74 -1.13 -4.82
CA MET A 124 -12.92 -2.09 -3.73
C MET A 124 -14.18 -1.80 -2.92
N MET A 125 -14.36 -0.55 -2.51
CA MET A 125 -15.54 -0.14 -1.77
C MET A 125 -16.81 -0.35 -2.60
N LEU A 126 -16.78 -0.05 -3.91
CA LEU A 126 -17.91 -0.33 -4.80
C LEU A 126 -18.26 -1.82 -4.82
N SER A 127 -17.27 -2.72 -4.92
CA SER A 127 -17.52 -4.18 -4.87
C SER A 127 -18.17 -4.60 -3.54
N ASP A 128 -17.71 -4.06 -2.40
CA ASP A 128 -18.32 -4.33 -1.10
C ASP A 128 -19.77 -3.84 -1.00
N LEU A 129 -20.05 -2.65 -1.52
CA LEU A 129 -21.42 -2.13 -1.61
C LEU A 129 -22.31 -3.03 -2.45
N GLN A 130 -21.83 -3.47 -3.62
CA GLN A 130 -22.57 -4.39 -4.49
C GLN A 130 -22.85 -5.71 -3.78
N ARG A 131 -21.86 -6.30 -3.12
CA ARG A 131 -21.99 -7.58 -2.39
C ARG A 131 -23.03 -7.47 -1.29
N ASN A 132 -22.91 -6.47 -0.43
CA ASN A 132 -23.84 -6.27 0.68
C ASN A 132 -25.27 -6.05 0.18
N SER A 133 -25.42 -5.37 -0.95
CA SER A 133 -26.72 -5.16 -1.58
C SER A 133 -27.31 -6.46 -2.15
N LEU A 134 -26.48 -7.34 -2.71
CA LEU A 134 -26.92 -8.63 -3.25
C LEU A 134 -27.37 -9.64 -2.18
N LYS A 135 -27.12 -9.39 -0.88
CA LYS A 135 -27.64 -10.21 0.22
C LYS A 135 -29.17 -10.13 0.35
N HIS A 136 -29.81 -9.12 -0.24
CA HIS A 136 -31.27 -8.99 -0.21
C HIS A 136 -31.93 -10.00 -1.15
N GLU A 137 -32.87 -10.80 -0.61
CA GLU A 137 -33.60 -11.83 -1.38
C GLU A 137 -34.38 -11.26 -2.57
N ARG A 138 -34.88 -10.02 -2.47
CA ARG A 138 -35.61 -9.34 -3.54
C ARG A 138 -34.67 -8.42 -4.30
N LEU A 139 -34.62 -8.59 -5.62
CA LEU A 139 -33.78 -7.77 -6.50
C LEU A 139 -34.11 -6.27 -6.44
N SER A 140 -35.38 -5.92 -6.15
CA SER A 140 -35.79 -4.53 -5.90
C SER A 140 -35.10 -3.94 -4.66
N ASP A 141 -34.99 -4.76 -3.61
CA ASP A 141 -34.44 -4.34 -2.32
C ASP A 141 -32.92 -4.29 -2.41
N ALA A 142 -32.30 -5.21 -3.17
CA ALA A 142 -30.88 -5.15 -3.53
C ALA A 142 -30.54 -3.88 -4.32
N THR A 143 -31.37 -3.50 -5.30
CA THR A 143 -31.17 -2.26 -6.08
C THR A 143 -31.30 -1.02 -5.20
N ALA A 144 -32.34 -0.94 -4.39
CA ALA A 144 -32.53 0.20 -3.48
C ALA A 144 -31.40 0.31 -2.43
N SER A 145 -30.96 -0.83 -1.88
CA SER A 145 -29.85 -0.90 -0.92
C SER A 145 -28.54 -0.42 -1.54
N PHE A 146 -28.24 -0.84 -2.78
CA PHE A 146 -27.05 -0.37 -3.49
C PHE A 146 -27.10 1.13 -3.78
N GLU A 147 -28.24 1.64 -4.24
CA GLU A 147 -28.42 3.07 -4.52
C GLU A 147 -28.21 3.92 -3.27
N ASP A 148 -28.77 3.52 -2.12
CA ASP A 148 -28.62 4.23 -0.85
C ASP A 148 -27.18 4.18 -0.34
N ALA A 149 -26.55 3.01 -0.40
CA ALA A 149 -25.17 2.83 0.07
C ALA A 149 -24.15 3.54 -0.83
N LEU A 150 -24.37 3.52 -2.16
CA LEU A 150 -23.58 4.28 -3.13
C LEU A 150 -23.71 5.79 -2.89
N GLN A 151 -24.93 6.27 -2.65
CA GLN A 151 -25.16 7.68 -2.35
C GLN A 151 -24.47 8.10 -1.05
N THR A 152 -24.48 7.24 -0.04
CA THR A 152 -23.75 7.45 1.23
C THR A 152 -22.24 7.50 0.98
N HIS A 153 -21.69 6.55 0.22
CA HIS A 153 -20.27 6.51 -0.15
C HIS A 153 -19.82 7.77 -0.88
N VAL A 154 -20.54 8.20 -1.92
CA VAL A 154 -20.23 9.43 -2.67
C VAL A 154 -20.41 10.68 -1.83
N SER A 155 -21.37 10.69 -0.90
CA SER A 155 -21.54 11.81 0.03
C SER A 155 -20.39 11.93 1.02
N SER A 156 -19.71 10.83 1.33
CA SER A 156 -18.52 10.80 2.18
C SER A 156 -17.25 11.33 1.49
N PHE A 157 -17.27 11.49 0.16
CA PHE A 157 -16.12 11.97 -0.59
C PHE A 157 -15.71 13.38 -0.13
N SER A 158 -14.41 13.53 0.08
CA SER A 158 -13.78 14.83 0.26
C SER A 158 -14.01 15.70 -0.99
N ALA A 159 -13.77 17.00 -0.86
CA ALA A 159 -13.84 17.90 -2.00
C ALA A 159 -12.82 17.51 -3.09
N LEU A 160 -11.67 16.96 -2.71
CA LEU A 160 -10.62 16.46 -3.60
C LEU A 160 -11.05 15.18 -4.34
N SER A 161 -11.58 14.18 -3.60
CA SER A 161 -12.17 12.96 -4.16
C SER A 161 -13.18 13.25 -5.28
N LYS A 162 -14.07 14.23 -5.05
CA LYS A 162 -15.11 14.60 -6.03
C LYS A 162 -14.56 15.15 -7.35
N MET A 163 -13.31 15.64 -7.36
CA MET A 163 -12.64 16.11 -8.57
C MET A 163 -11.95 14.98 -9.34
N MET A 164 -11.61 13.89 -8.65
CA MET A 164 -10.93 12.73 -9.22
C MET A 164 -11.91 11.76 -9.91
N VAL A 165 -13.21 11.85 -9.61
CA VAL A 165 -14.25 11.03 -10.24
C VAL A 165 -14.98 11.80 -11.33
N SER A 166 -15.53 11.07 -12.31
CA SER A 166 -16.33 11.67 -13.38
C SER A 166 -17.70 12.13 -12.86
N GLU A 167 -18.31 13.10 -13.53
CA GLU A 167 -19.70 13.51 -13.24
C GLU A 167 -20.70 12.37 -13.44
N GLN A 168 -20.34 11.34 -14.22
CA GLN A 168 -21.14 10.15 -14.50
C GLN A 168 -20.85 8.98 -13.55
N TYR A 169 -20.03 9.18 -12.51
CA TYR A 169 -19.61 8.11 -11.61
C TYR A 169 -20.80 7.32 -11.02
N VAL A 170 -21.79 8.04 -10.47
CA VAL A 170 -22.97 7.41 -9.85
C VAL A 170 -23.78 6.64 -10.88
N SER A 171 -24.07 7.24 -12.03
CA SER A 171 -24.86 6.59 -13.09
C SER A 171 -24.16 5.35 -13.66
N ASN A 172 -22.83 5.38 -13.77
CA ASN A 172 -22.04 4.25 -14.25
C ASN A 172 -22.05 3.11 -13.23
N ALA A 173 -21.84 3.41 -11.95
CA ALA A 173 -21.88 2.41 -10.88
C ALA A 173 -23.27 1.76 -10.75
N GLN A 174 -24.35 2.55 -10.84
CA GLN A 174 -25.73 2.04 -10.85
C GLN A 174 -26.00 1.14 -12.06
N SER A 175 -25.54 1.55 -13.25
CA SER A 175 -25.72 0.76 -14.47
C SER A 175 -24.96 -0.58 -14.41
N GLN A 176 -23.74 -0.58 -13.88
CA GLN A 176 -22.95 -1.79 -13.65
C GLN A 176 -23.61 -2.72 -12.63
N PHE A 177 -24.17 -2.17 -11.55
CA PHE A 177 -24.91 -2.97 -10.58
C PHE A 177 -26.18 -3.58 -11.18
N ALA A 178 -26.94 -2.81 -11.96
CA ALA A 178 -28.12 -3.32 -12.66
C ALA A 178 -27.77 -4.47 -13.62
N ALA A 179 -26.62 -4.41 -14.29
CA ALA A 179 -26.09 -5.52 -15.08
C ALA A 179 -25.76 -6.74 -14.20
N THR A 180 -25.11 -6.53 -13.06
CA THR A 180 -24.78 -7.59 -12.09
C THR A 180 -26.05 -8.28 -11.53
N VAL A 181 -27.08 -7.51 -11.18
CA VAL A 181 -28.37 -8.04 -10.72
C VAL A 181 -29.04 -8.90 -11.79
N ASN A 182 -29.01 -8.44 -13.04
CA ASN A 182 -29.52 -9.20 -14.18
C ASN A 182 -28.74 -10.51 -14.40
N GLU A 183 -27.42 -10.50 -14.22
CA GLU A 183 -26.60 -11.71 -14.27
C GLU A 183 -26.88 -12.65 -13.09
N HIS A 184 -27.03 -12.12 -11.88
CA HIS A 184 -27.34 -12.89 -10.67
C HIS A 184 -28.69 -13.62 -10.82
N SER A 185 -29.70 -12.96 -11.38
CA SER A 185 -30.99 -13.57 -11.70
C SER A 185 -30.89 -14.70 -12.74
N LYS A 186 -29.97 -14.58 -13.72
CA LYS A 186 -29.69 -15.61 -14.72
C LYS A 186 -28.88 -16.77 -14.14
N ALA A 187 -27.92 -16.49 -13.26
CA ALA A 187 -27.10 -17.48 -12.57
C ALA A 187 -27.94 -18.35 -11.61
N SER A 188 -28.95 -17.79 -10.96
CA SER A 188 -29.93 -18.56 -10.18
C SER A 188 -30.76 -19.54 -11.04
N SER A 189 -30.80 -19.35 -12.36
CA SER A 189 -31.51 -20.22 -13.33
C SER A 189 -30.62 -21.23 -14.08
N LYS A 190 -29.29 -21.14 -13.94
CA LYS A 190 -28.33 -22.12 -14.48
C LYS A 190 -27.64 -22.81 -13.30
N ASN A 191 -27.55 -24.14 -13.32
CA ASN A 191 -26.63 -24.89 -12.45
C ASN A 191 -25.18 -24.48 -12.75
N THR A 192 -24.78 -23.30 -12.28
CA THR A 192 -23.39 -22.87 -12.24
C THR A 192 -22.77 -23.66 -11.10
N ASN A 193 -21.67 -24.36 -11.36
CA ASN A 193 -21.03 -25.13 -10.30
C ASN A 193 -20.61 -24.16 -9.19
N GLN A 194 -20.83 -24.52 -7.93
CA GLN A 194 -20.53 -23.66 -6.77
C GLN A 194 -19.07 -23.17 -6.78
N SER A 195 -18.14 -24.01 -7.23
CA SER A 195 -16.73 -23.64 -7.42
C SER A 195 -16.53 -22.57 -8.50
N GLU A 196 -17.27 -22.63 -9.62
CA GLU A 196 -17.18 -21.63 -10.69
C GLU A 196 -17.75 -20.28 -10.21
N HIS A 197 -18.79 -20.31 -9.37
CA HIS A 197 -19.35 -19.11 -8.78
C HIS A 197 -18.33 -18.38 -7.90
N TYR A 198 -17.73 -19.08 -6.93
CA TYR A 198 -16.79 -18.44 -6.00
C TYR A 198 -15.43 -18.10 -6.62
N TYR A 199 -15.04 -18.79 -7.70
CA TYR A 199 -13.93 -18.35 -8.53
C TYR A 199 -14.24 -17.02 -9.22
N ALA A 200 -15.43 -16.86 -9.81
CA ALA A 200 -15.85 -15.59 -10.40
C ALA A 200 -15.98 -14.47 -9.35
N VAL A 201 -16.44 -14.78 -8.14
CA VAL A 201 -16.45 -13.83 -7.02
C VAL A 201 -15.01 -13.40 -6.69
N MET A 202 -14.08 -14.34 -6.50
CA MET A 202 -12.67 -14.03 -6.26
C MET A 202 -12.09 -13.12 -7.35
N VAL A 203 -12.34 -13.44 -8.62
CA VAL A 203 -11.86 -12.64 -9.76
C VAL A 203 -12.45 -11.23 -9.74
N LYS A 204 -13.74 -11.09 -9.42
CA LYS A 204 -14.38 -9.79 -9.27
C LYS A 204 -13.76 -8.98 -8.13
N GLU A 205 -13.47 -9.62 -7.00
CA GLU A 205 -12.98 -8.94 -5.81
C GLU A 205 -11.51 -8.53 -5.87
N ILE A 206 -10.68 -9.40 -6.45
CA ILE A 206 -9.24 -9.21 -6.48
C ILE A 206 -8.81 -8.51 -7.78
N PHE A 207 -9.47 -8.81 -8.90
CA PHE A 207 -9.09 -8.33 -10.23
C PHE A 207 -10.13 -7.43 -10.91
N ALA A 208 -11.16 -6.98 -10.18
CA ALA A 208 -12.26 -6.18 -10.74
C ALA A 208 -12.98 -6.84 -11.94
N GLY A 209 -12.94 -8.18 -12.00
CA GLY A 209 -13.67 -8.98 -12.99
C GLY A 209 -12.86 -9.41 -14.21
N ASP A 210 -11.63 -8.92 -14.38
CA ASP A 210 -10.74 -9.30 -15.48
C ASP A 210 -9.47 -9.95 -14.93
N GLU A 211 -9.43 -11.29 -14.98
CA GLU A 211 -8.33 -12.06 -14.43
C GLU A 211 -7.07 -11.95 -15.30
N PRO A 212 -5.94 -11.47 -14.76
CA PRO A 212 -4.70 -11.30 -15.53
C PRO A 212 -3.91 -12.62 -15.65
N ASP A 213 -3.06 -12.69 -16.67
CA ASP A 213 -2.02 -13.71 -16.77
C ASP A 213 -1.14 -13.73 -15.51
N ILE A 214 -0.73 -14.91 -15.06
CA ILE A 214 0.11 -15.08 -13.87
C ILE A 214 1.53 -14.57 -14.16
N LEU A 215 2.00 -13.64 -13.34
CA LEU A 215 3.35 -13.10 -13.43
C LEU A 215 4.34 -13.90 -12.57
N SER A 216 5.60 -13.92 -12.99
CA SER A 216 6.67 -14.55 -12.22
C SER A 216 7.37 -13.55 -11.30
N GLY A 217 7.45 -13.87 -10.01
CA GLY A 217 8.23 -13.12 -9.05
C GLY A 217 9.73 -13.45 -9.07
N ALA A 218 10.22 -14.28 -9.99
CA ALA A 218 11.62 -14.73 -10.03
C ALA A 218 12.63 -13.57 -10.12
N ASP A 219 12.26 -12.50 -10.84
CA ASP A 219 13.07 -11.30 -11.00
C ASP A 219 12.87 -10.28 -9.86
N GLY A 220 12.07 -10.62 -8.84
CA GLY A 220 11.79 -9.79 -7.66
C GLY A 220 11.24 -8.42 -7.99
N MET A 221 11.74 -7.41 -7.29
CA MET A 221 11.45 -5.98 -7.54
C MET A 221 12.23 -5.46 -8.76
N SER A 222 12.28 -6.24 -9.83
CA SER A 222 12.63 -5.73 -11.14
C SER A 222 11.68 -4.61 -11.51
N LEU A 223 12.13 -3.75 -12.42
CA LEU A 223 11.35 -2.58 -12.74
C LEU A 223 9.99 -2.91 -13.36
N SER A 224 9.92 -3.98 -14.13
CA SER A 224 8.68 -4.48 -14.71
C SER A 224 7.71 -5.03 -13.67
N ASN A 225 8.21 -5.53 -12.53
CA ASN A 225 7.41 -6.11 -11.46
C ASN A 225 7.00 -5.08 -10.40
N ALA A 226 7.78 -4.01 -10.21
CA ALA A 226 7.53 -3.02 -9.18
C ALA A 226 6.15 -2.32 -9.32
N SER A 227 5.66 -2.09 -10.55
CA SER A 227 4.35 -1.47 -10.82
C SER A 227 3.16 -2.43 -10.73
N LYS A 228 3.43 -3.73 -10.69
CA LYS A 228 2.44 -4.79 -10.79
C LYS A 228 1.76 -5.01 -9.44
N SER A 229 0.46 -5.25 -9.51
CA SER A 229 -0.31 -5.61 -8.33
C SER A 229 0.23 -6.91 -7.74
N PRO A 230 0.32 -7.04 -6.40
CA PRO A 230 0.70 -8.30 -5.77
C PRO A 230 -0.19 -9.47 -6.21
N PHE A 231 -1.46 -9.19 -6.49
CA PHE A 231 -2.43 -10.19 -6.93
C PHE A 231 -2.09 -10.82 -8.30
N GLU A 232 -1.36 -10.11 -9.17
CA GLU A 232 -0.93 -10.63 -10.48
C GLU A 232 0.10 -11.77 -10.33
N PHE A 233 0.73 -11.92 -9.17
CA PHE A 233 1.72 -12.97 -8.86
C PHE A 233 1.12 -14.19 -8.16
N LEU A 234 -0.18 -14.17 -7.82
CA LEU A 234 -0.87 -15.34 -7.28
C LEU A 234 -0.84 -16.46 -8.32
N THR A 235 -0.35 -17.64 -7.93
CA THR A 235 -0.33 -18.81 -8.81
C THR A 235 -1.75 -19.32 -9.08
N GLN A 236 -1.89 -20.23 -10.04
CA GLN A 236 -3.19 -20.84 -10.32
C GLN A 236 -3.73 -21.57 -9.07
N GLU A 237 -2.86 -22.29 -8.37
CA GLU A 237 -3.18 -22.99 -7.13
C GLU A 237 -3.58 -22.02 -6.02
N ASP A 238 -2.89 -20.87 -5.90
CA ASP A 238 -3.26 -19.83 -4.94
C ASP A 238 -4.67 -19.29 -5.25
N ARG A 239 -4.99 -19.02 -6.52
CA ARG A 239 -6.30 -18.51 -6.97
C ARG A 239 -7.42 -19.52 -6.72
N GLU A 240 -7.17 -20.80 -6.99
CA GLU A 240 -8.10 -21.89 -6.69
C GLU A 240 -8.33 -22.04 -5.19
N LEU A 241 -7.27 -22.00 -4.38
CA LEU A 241 -7.36 -22.03 -2.93
C LEU A 241 -8.17 -20.84 -2.38
N LEU A 242 -7.85 -19.63 -2.85
CA LEU A 242 -8.56 -18.41 -2.48
C LEU A 242 -10.03 -18.49 -2.84
N SER A 243 -10.39 -19.05 -4.00
CA SER A 243 -11.81 -19.23 -4.38
C SER A 243 -12.58 -20.07 -3.37
N GLY A 244 -11.98 -21.15 -2.85
CA GLY A 244 -12.58 -21.96 -1.78
C GLY A 244 -12.64 -21.22 -0.44
N MET A 245 -11.69 -20.32 -0.16
CA MET A 245 -11.76 -19.45 1.01
C MET A 245 -12.87 -18.40 0.88
N TYR A 246 -13.08 -17.83 -0.31
CA TYR A 246 -14.20 -16.91 -0.58
C TYR A 246 -15.55 -17.59 -0.35
N GLU A 247 -15.69 -18.85 -0.77
CA GLU A 247 -16.86 -19.67 -0.45
C GLU A 247 -17.09 -19.78 1.06
N TYR A 248 -16.07 -20.17 1.81
CA TYR A 248 -16.17 -20.31 3.26
C TYR A 248 -16.51 -18.98 3.94
N VAL A 249 -15.83 -17.90 3.54
CA VAL A 249 -16.03 -16.55 4.09
C VAL A 249 -17.47 -16.08 3.87
N ASP A 250 -18.01 -16.29 2.69
CA ASP A 250 -19.40 -15.92 2.36
C ASP A 250 -20.42 -16.71 3.19
N GLN A 251 -20.24 -18.03 3.29
CA GLN A 251 -21.14 -18.91 4.04
C GLN A 251 -21.15 -18.63 5.55
N ASN A 252 -20.06 -18.05 6.07
CA ASN A 252 -19.90 -17.76 7.50
C ASN A 252 -20.00 -16.26 7.81
N GLU A 253 -20.49 -15.45 6.87
CA GLU A 253 -20.69 -14.00 7.02
C GLU A 253 -19.44 -13.21 7.44
N ILE A 254 -18.26 -13.72 7.08
CA ILE A 254 -16.98 -13.07 7.34
C ILE A 254 -16.81 -11.87 6.39
N ASP A 255 -16.23 -10.78 6.88
CA ASP A 255 -15.89 -9.62 6.07
C ASP A 255 -14.82 -9.98 5.02
N PHE A 256 -15.13 -9.77 3.75
CA PHE A 256 -14.27 -10.12 2.62
C PHE A 256 -12.95 -9.35 2.62
N LYS A 257 -12.86 -8.22 3.34
CA LYS A 257 -11.61 -7.49 3.51
C LYS A 257 -10.53 -8.36 4.18
N TYR A 258 -10.90 -9.31 5.05
CA TYR A 258 -9.94 -10.25 5.65
C TYR A 258 -9.27 -11.16 4.61
N ILE A 259 -10.06 -11.86 3.78
CA ILE A 259 -9.51 -12.73 2.73
C ILE A 259 -8.75 -11.95 1.66
N LYS A 260 -9.19 -10.72 1.38
CA LYS A 260 -8.47 -9.84 0.46
C LYS A 260 -7.09 -9.42 0.98
N ARG A 261 -6.97 -9.11 2.28
CA ARG A 261 -5.66 -8.81 2.88
C ARG A 261 -4.76 -10.04 2.88
N LEU A 262 -5.30 -11.21 3.21
CA LEU A 262 -4.57 -12.47 3.10
C LEU A 262 -4.07 -12.73 1.65
N ALA A 263 -4.92 -12.51 0.66
CA ALA A 263 -4.53 -12.63 -0.76
C ALA A 263 -3.44 -11.62 -1.16
N SER A 264 -3.45 -10.42 -0.55
CA SER A 264 -2.41 -9.41 -0.78
C SER A 264 -1.08 -9.87 -0.22
N ASP A 265 -1.07 -10.33 1.03
CA ASP A 265 0.14 -10.87 1.69
C ASP A 265 0.71 -12.05 0.89
N LEU A 266 -0.14 -12.96 0.42
CA LEU A 266 0.28 -14.10 -0.39
C LEU A 266 0.84 -13.63 -1.75
N GLY A 267 0.17 -12.70 -2.41
CA GLY A 267 0.64 -12.10 -3.66
C GLY A 267 1.99 -11.40 -3.51
N ASP A 268 2.19 -10.67 -2.42
CA ASP A 268 3.45 -9.99 -2.11
C ASP A 268 4.58 -10.98 -1.84
N TYR A 269 4.29 -12.06 -1.11
CA TYR A 269 5.21 -13.17 -0.94
C TYR A 269 5.65 -13.77 -2.29
N ARG A 270 4.70 -14.04 -3.21
CA ARG A 270 4.99 -14.55 -4.56
C ARG A 270 5.82 -13.56 -5.38
N LYS A 271 5.45 -12.28 -5.36
CA LYS A 271 6.13 -11.17 -6.05
C LYS A 271 7.61 -11.09 -5.69
N HIS A 272 7.97 -11.41 -4.44
CA HIS A 272 9.35 -11.43 -3.97
C HIS A 272 10.03 -12.80 -4.08
N ASN A 273 9.72 -13.56 -5.14
CA ASN A 273 10.23 -14.90 -5.40
C ASN A 273 10.00 -15.84 -4.21
N ASN A 274 8.75 -15.95 -3.75
CA ASN A 274 8.38 -16.73 -2.57
C ASN A 274 9.18 -16.28 -1.33
N GLY A 275 9.24 -14.96 -1.12
CA GLY A 275 9.95 -14.32 0.00
C GLY A 275 11.48 -14.32 -0.07
N LYS A 276 12.11 -15.03 -1.03
CA LYS A 276 13.58 -15.17 -1.11
C LYS A 276 14.32 -13.87 -1.38
N LEU A 277 13.63 -12.87 -1.93
CA LEU A 277 14.20 -11.57 -2.26
C LEU A 277 13.89 -10.49 -1.22
N VAL A 278 13.30 -10.88 -0.09
CA VAL A 278 13.09 -10.01 1.07
C VAL A 278 14.21 -10.26 2.09
N SER A 279 14.88 -9.20 2.52
CA SER A 279 15.86 -9.29 3.60
C SER A 279 15.16 -9.28 4.95
N ASN A 280 15.65 -10.09 5.88
CA ASN A 280 15.16 -10.08 7.25
C ASN A 280 15.60 -8.77 7.93
N PHE A 281 14.64 -7.99 8.44
CA PHE A 281 14.89 -6.71 9.10
C PHE A 281 15.74 -6.83 10.36
N ASN A 282 15.72 -7.99 11.02
CA ASN A 282 16.54 -8.22 12.21
C ASN A 282 18.01 -8.47 11.85
N ASP A 283 18.33 -8.72 10.58
CA ASP A 283 19.67 -9.02 10.08
C ASP A 283 20.42 -7.76 9.60
N GLY A 284 20.60 -6.79 10.50
CA GLY A 284 21.58 -5.72 10.31
C GLY A 284 21.02 -4.33 9.98
N HIS A 285 19.83 -4.02 10.48
CA HIS A 285 19.32 -2.65 10.48
C HIS A 285 19.81 -1.88 11.72
N PHE A 286 20.26 -0.64 11.53
CA PHE A 286 20.82 0.19 12.61
C PHE A 286 20.23 1.60 12.57
N ASP A 287 20.13 2.23 13.74
CA ASP A 287 19.83 3.65 13.85
C ASP A 287 21.06 4.52 13.52
N ALA A 288 20.86 5.84 13.44
CA ALA A 288 21.93 6.79 13.13
C ALA A 288 23.06 6.83 14.18
N SER A 289 22.86 6.22 15.36
CA SER A 289 23.86 6.13 16.42
C SER A 289 24.62 4.81 16.39
N GLY A 290 24.30 3.92 15.44
CA GLY A 290 24.91 2.59 15.33
C GLY A 290 24.29 1.55 16.26
N ARG A 291 23.11 1.81 16.82
CA ARG A 291 22.41 0.79 17.61
C ARG A 291 21.53 -0.05 16.69
N GLN A 292 21.59 -1.36 16.87
CA GLN A 292 20.80 -2.29 16.05
C GLN A 292 19.32 -2.08 16.33
N LEU A 293 18.53 -2.01 15.27
CA LEU A 293 17.08 -2.03 15.31
C LEU A 293 16.61 -3.45 15.08
N THR A 294 15.64 -3.88 15.87
CA THR A 294 14.95 -5.15 15.68
C THR A 294 13.45 -4.93 15.74
N VAL A 295 12.72 -5.75 15.00
CA VAL A 295 11.27 -5.82 15.01
C VAL A 295 10.83 -7.16 15.58
N ASP A 296 9.76 -7.12 16.35
CA ASP A 296 9.11 -8.29 16.89
C ASP A 296 7.57 -8.17 16.78
N PHE A 297 6.88 -9.28 16.96
CA PHE A 297 5.42 -9.29 17.03
C PHE A 297 4.92 -8.65 18.33
N THR A 298 3.67 -8.17 18.31
CA THR A 298 2.98 -7.82 19.55
C THR A 298 2.79 -9.08 20.41
N ALA A 299 2.53 -8.91 21.71
CA ALA A 299 2.30 -10.05 22.59
C ALA A 299 1.06 -10.87 22.17
N GLU A 300 0.04 -10.21 21.61
CA GLU A 300 -1.16 -10.85 21.08
C GLU A 300 -0.84 -11.66 19.83
N ASP A 301 -0.19 -11.04 18.84
CA ASP A 301 0.18 -11.73 17.60
C ASP A 301 1.14 -12.88 17.85
N ARG A 302 2.11 -12.72 18.76
CA ARG A 302 3.00 -13.82 19.14
C ARG A 302 2.24 -15.00 19.73
N ALA A 303 1.25 -14.77 20.60
CA ALA A 303 0.46 -15.86 21.16
C ALA A 303 -0.32 -16.62 20.06
N THR A 304 -0.89 -15.89 19.09
CA THR A 304 -1.55 -16.47 17.91
C THR A 304 -0.56 -17.27 17.06
N ILE A 305 0.60 -16.71 16.74
CA ILE A 305 1.62 -17.38 15.93
C ILE A 305 2.17 -18.63 16.62
N ASP A 306 2.46 -18.56 17.92
CA ASP A 306 2.92 -19.70 18.71
C ASP A 306 1.88 -20.83 18.68
N TYR A 307 0.59 -20.49 18.79
CA TYR A 307 -0.50 -21.46 18.66
C TYR A 307 -0.53 -22.08 17.26
N LEU A 308 -0.57 -21.24 16.22
CA LEU A 308 -0.58 -21.66 14.81
C LEU A 308 0.56 -22.65 14.51
N LEU A 309 1.80 -22.32 14.92
CA LEU A 309 2.99 -23.15 14.69
C LEU A 309 2.98 -24.45 15.50
N SER A 310 2.26 -24.50 16.62
CA SER A 310 2.10 -25.70 17.44
C SER A 310 0.90 -26.58 17.04
N SER A 311 0.00 -26.06 16.22
CA SER A 311 -1.26 -26.72 15.85
C SER A 311 -1.05 -27.80 14.79
N ASP A 312 -1.83 -28.88 14.86
CA ASP A 312 -1.81 -29.95 13.85
C ASP A 312 -2.31 -29.47 12.48
N GLY A 313 -3.13 -28.40 12.45
CA GLY A 313 -3.75 -27.85 11.25
C GLY A 313 -2.76 -27.29 10.23
N LEU A 314 -1.59 -26.83 10.69
CA LEU A 314 -0.55 -26.33 9.78
C LEU A 314 -0.07 -27.42 8.82
N SER A 315 0.10 -28.65 9.31
CA SER A 315 0.61 -29.77 8.49
C SER A 315 -0.37 -30.27 7.44
N SER A 316 -1.68 -30.12 7.68
CA SER A 316 -2.75 -30.54 6.76
C SER A 316 -3.30 -29.40 5.90
N SER A 317 -2.96 -28.16 6.22
CA SER A 317 -3.39 -26.98 5.48
C SER A 317 -2.87 -26.99 4.04
N LYS A 318 -3.71 -26.50 3.13
CA LYS A 318 -3.38 -26.27 1.73
C LYS A 318 -2.60 -24.98 1.49
N LEU A 319 -2.47 -24.11 2.50
CA LEU A 319 -1.65 -22.91 2.42
C LEU A 319 -0.16 -23.29 2.30
N ASP A 320 0.55 -22.51 1.50
CA ASP A 320 1.98 -22.70 1.28
C ASP A 320 2.76 -22.57 2.61
N GLN A 321 3.47 -23.62 3.00
CA GLN A 321 4.22 -23.66 4.26
C GLN A 321 5.37 -22.65 4.30
N GLY A 322 5.96 -22.35 3.14
CA GLY A 322 6.96 -21.30 2.99
C GLY A 322 6.35 -19.92 3.19
N PHE A 323 5.13 -19.70 2.72
CA PHE A 323 4.37 -18.48 3.03
C PHE A 323 4.09 -18.35 4.53
N ILE A 324 3.60 -19.39 5.20
CA ILE A 324 3.38 -19.34 6.65
C ILE A 324 4.68 -19.03 7.39
N SER A 325 5.76 -19.75 7.07
CA SER A 325 7.08 -19.53 7.68
C SER A 325 7.57 -18.09 7.49
N PHE A 326 7.34 -17.51 6.31
CA PHE A 326 7.67 -16.13 5.99
C PHE A 326 6.87 -15.14 6.85
N MET A 327 5.55 -15.35 6.97
CA MET A 327 4.67 -14.47 7.75
C MET A 327 4.93 -14.54 9.25
N THR A 328 5.35 -15.71 9.75
CA THR A 328 5.62 -15.95 11.19
C THR A 328 7.07 -15.67 11.59
N GLU A 329 7.93 -15.24 10.66
CA GLU A 329 9.27 -14.75 10.98
C GLU A 329 9.21 -13.24 11.25
N PRO A 330 9.51 -12.76 12.48
CA PRO A 330 9.27 -11.36 12.85
C PRO A 330 9.92 -10.35 11.92
N GLY A 331 11.18 -10.59 11.53
CA GLY A 331 11.91 -9.66 10.66
C GLY A 331 11.49 -9.71 9.19
N LEU A 332 10.60 -10.62 8.80
CA LEU A 332 10.03 -10.71 7.46
C LEU A 332 8.55 -10.29 7.44
N GLY A 333 7.74 -10.88 8.33
CA GLY A 333 6.29 -10.73 8.37
C GLY A 333 5.78 -9.50 9.12
N ALA A 334 6.40 -9.09 10.23
CA ALA A 334 5.82 -8.09 11.13
C ALA A 334 5.62 -6.71 10.49
N LEU A 335 6.50 -6.33 9.56
CA LEU A 335 6.43 -5.06 8.83
C LEU A 335 5.64 -5.15 7.52
N SER A 336 5.61 -6.34 6.89
CA SER A 336 5.01 -6.56 5.57
C SER A 336 3.54 -6.97 5.64
N HIS A 337 3.12 -7.61 6.75
CA HIS A 337 1.76 -8.09 6.91
C HIS A 337 0.73 -6.96 6.95
N VAL A 338 -0.26 -7.04 6.06
CA VAL A 338 -1.41 -6.13 6.03
C VAL A 338 -2.72 -6.80 6.48
N GLY A 339 -2.69 -8.12 6.69
CA GLY A 339 -3.81 -8.91 7.23
C GLY A 339 -3.82 -9.01 8.75
N SER A 340 -4.52 -10.04 9.25
CA SER A 340 -4.62 -10.38 10.66
C SER A 340 -4.03 -11.78 10.89
N TYR A 341 -3.11 -11.92 11.84
CA TYR A 341 -2.55 -13.21 12.23
C TYR A 341 -3.63 -14.18 12.76
N GLN A 342 -4.63 -13.66 13.46
CA GLN A 342 -5.77 -14.46 13.93
C GLN A 342 -6.58 -15.01 12.76
N PHE A 343 -6.80 -14.19 11.72
CA PHE A 343 -7.48 -14.64 10.51
C PHE A 343 -6.62 -15.62 9.69
N LEU A 344 -5.31 -15.41 9.63
CA LEU A 344 -4.38 -16.37 9.01
C LEU A 344 -4.46 -17.73 9.70
N GLN A 345 -4.42 -17.75 11.04
CA GLN A 345 -4.60 -18.96 11.83
C GLN A 345 -5.94 -19.64 11.52
N HIS A 346 -7.03 -18.87 11.54
CA HIS A 346 -8.38 -19.38 11.21
C HIS A 346 -8.40 -20.05 9.83
N MET A 347 -7.80 -19.42 8.82
CA MET A 347 -7.76 -19.99 7.47
C MET A 347 -6.84 -21.20 7.33
N VAL A 348 -5.75 -21.28 8.10
CA VAL A 348 -4.93 -22.50 8.19
C VAL A 348 -5.76 -23.65 8.75
N GLU A 349 -6.54 -23.42 9.81
CA GLU A 349 -7.40 -24.44 10.43
C GLU A 349 -8.51 -24.91 9.49
N VAL A 350 -9.22 -23.96 8.85
CA VAL A 350 -10.28 -24.24 7.86
C VAL A 350 -9.74 -25.06 6.70
N THR A 351 -8.62 -24.66 6.13
CA THR A 351 -8.03 -25.38 4.98
C THR A 351 -7.36 -26.69 5.38
N GLY A 352 -6.95 -26.80 6.65
CA GLY A 352 -6.47 -28.04 7.26
C GLY A 352 -7.59 -29.01 7.63
N GLY A 353 -8.85 -28.58 7.55
CA GLY A 353 -10.03 -29.39 7.84
C GLY A 353 -10.18 -29.73 9.34
N ILE A 354 -9.65 -28.88 10.22
CA ILE A 354 -9.75 -29.05 11.67
C ILE A 354 -10.72 -28.04 12.28
N GLU A 355 -11.08 -28.26 13.55
CA GLU A 355 -11.91 -27.33 14.30
C GLU A 355 -11.18 -26.00 14.48
N THR A 356 -11.87 -24.88 14.21
CA THR A 356 -11.29 -23.55 14.30
C THR A 356 -11.24 -23.09 15.75
N SER A 357 -10.09 -22.58 16.18
CA SER A 357 -9.87 -22.09 17.55
C SER A 357 -10.47 -20.70 17.78
N VAL A 358 -10.66 -19.92 16.73
CA VAL A 358 -11.36 -18.63 16.72
C VAL A 358 -12.71 -18.80 16.03
N SER A 359 -13.73 -18.06 16.48
CA SER A 359 -15.04 -18.13 15.84
C SER A 359 -15.04 -17.35 14.53
N ALA A 360 -15.68 -17.89 13.49
CA ALA A 360 -15.92 -17.12 12.25
C ALA A 360 -16.62 -15.78 12.52
N THR A 361 -17.50 -15.72 13.54
CA THR A 361 -18.24 -14.51 13.91
C THR A 361 -17.35 -13.37 14.39
N ASP A 362 -16.13 -13.65 14.86
CA ASP A 362 -15.16 -12.64 15.27
C ASP A 362 -14.63 -11.83 14.07
N PHE A 363 -14.86 -12.32 12.84
CA PHE A 363 -14.41 -11.72 11.59
C PHE A 363 -15.55 -11.09 10.77
N ASN A 364 -16.77 -10.93 11.32
CA ASN A 364 -17.90 -10.30 10.62
C ASN A 364 -17.68 -8.81 10.30
N THR A 365 -16.69 -8.16 10.91
CA THR A 365 -16.31 -6.78 10.62
C THR A 365 -14.81 -6.65 10.67
N PHE A 366 -14.23 -6.16 9.58
CA PHE A 366 -12.79 -5.97 9.51
C PHE A 366 -12.32 -4.89 10.49
N LYS A 367 -11.37 -5.28 11.35
CA LYS A 367 -10.69 -4.38 12.28
C LYS A 367 -9.35 -3.97 11.67
N ASP A 368 -9.26 -2.71 11.25
CA ASP A 368 -8.00 -2.12 10.82
C ASP A 368 -7.11 -1.77 12.02
N PHE A 369 -5.80 -1.71 11.80
CA PHE A 369 -4.88 -1.27 12.84
C PHE A 369 -5.06 0.23 13.10
N SER A 370 -5.27 0.60 14.36
CA SER A 370 -5.46 1.99 14.74
C SER A 370 -4.14 2.77 14.85
N SER A 371 -3.03 2.05 15.02
CA SER A 371 -1.69 2.63 15.11
C SER A 371 -0.58 1.63 14.76
N THR A 372 0.65 2.12 14.55
CA THR A 372 1.82 1.26 14.32
C THR A 372 2.15 0.37 15.51
N GLY A 373 1.84 0.81 16.74
CA GLY A 373 2.12 0.03 17.96
C GLY A 373 1.24 -1.20 18.14
N GLU A 374 0.14 -1.29 17.39
CA GLU A 374 -0.71 -2.49 17.31
C GLU A 374 -0.21 -3.49 16.26
N ARG A 375 0.75 -3.11 15.41
CA ARG A 375 1.24 -3.97 14.31
C ARG A 375 2.51 -4.72 14.68
N TYR A 376 3.42 -4.07 15.40
CA TYR A 376 4.72 -4.64 15.74
C TYR A 376 5.38 -3.88 16.88
N VAL A 377 6.39 -4.50 17.48
CA VAL A 377 7.26 -3.92 18.50
C VAL A 377 8.63 -3.63 17.88
N LEU A 378 9.01 -2.36 17.82
CA LEU A 378 10.37 -1.96 17.41
C LEU A 378 11.24 -1.77 18.65
N SER A 379 12.40 -2.43 18.66
CA SER A 379 13.39 -2.34 19.74
C SER A 379 14.72 -1.81 19.22
N THR A 380 15.52 -1.27 20.13
CA THR A 380 16.87 -0.75 19.84
C THR A 380 17.85 -1.37 20.83
N SER A 381 18.99 -1.86 20.35
CA SER A 381 20.03 -2.42 21.20
C SER A 381 20.60 -1.37 22.17
N GLY A 382 21.03 -1.83 23.35
CA GLY A 382 21.75 -0.97 24.30
C GLY A 382 23.16 -0.61 23.84
N GLU A 383 23.77 -1.48 23.03
CA GLU A 383 25.12 -1.30 22.49
C GLU A 383 25.06 -0.67 21.10
N ALA A 384 25.99 0.25 20.84
CA ALA A 384 26.18 0.89 19.55
C ALA A 384 27.46 0.36 18.91
N ILE A 385 27.39 -0.05 17.64
CA ILE A 385 28.59 -0.26 16.84
C ILE A 385 29.27 1.08 16.61
N ASN A 386 30.60 1.08 16.62
CA ASN A 386 31.35 2.27 16.24
C ASN A 386 31.18 2.50 14.73
N ILE A 387 30.29 3.42 14.36
CA ILE A 387 30.16 3.88 12.98
C ILE A 387 31.35 4.81 12.72
N PRO A 388 32.34 4.40 11.90
CA PRO A 388 33.43 5.31 11.56
C PRO A 388 32.85 6.52 10.83
N GLU A 389 33.36 7.72 11.13
CA GLU A 389 32.96 8.92 10.41
C GLU A 389 33.12 8.66 8.89
N PRO A 390 32.06 8.80 8.08
CA PRO A 390 32.15 8.60 6.65
C PRO A 390 32.94 9.75 6.03
N ASP A 391 33.61 9.56 4.90
CA ASP A 391 34.34 10.64 4.23
C ASP A 391 33.40 11.66 3.55
N VAL A 392 32.16 11.23 3.24
CA VAL A 392 31.11 12.04 2.62
C VAL A 392 29.78 11.72 3.29
N VAL A 393 28.99 12.75 3.60
CA VAL A 393 27.61 12.60 4.08
C VAL A 393 26.68 13.19 3.05
N CYS A 394 25.75 12.37 2.55
CA CYS A 394 24.69 12.81 1.64
C CYS A 394 23.36 12.85 2.38
N LYS A 395 22.71 14.02 2.39
CA LYS A 395 21.36 14.22 2.93
C LYS A 395 20.49 14.89 1.88
N ASN A 396 19.37 14.26 1.55
CA ASN A 396 18.39 14.77 0.59
C ASN A 396 19.00 15.15 -0.77
N GLY A 397 19.94 14.34 -1.27
CA GLY A 397 20.63 14.59 -2.55
C GLY A 397 21.73 15.64 -2.50
N HIS A 398 21.96 16.30 -1.36
CA HIS A 398 23.12 17.17 -1.13
C HIS A 398 24.20 16.40 -0.39
N CYS A 399 25.40 16.34 -0.97
CA CYS A 399 26.54 15.66 -0.38
C CYS A 399 27.56 16.70 0.13
N GLU A 400 28.10 16.47 1.32
CA GLU A 400 29.18 17.26 1.89
C GLU A 400 30.34 16.36 2.27
N VAL A 401 31.56 16.80 1.98
CA VAL A 401 32.77 16.13 2.48
C VAL A 401 32.90 16.40 3.98
N THR A 402 33.06 15.34 4.77
CA THR A 402 33.29 15.47 6.21
C THR A 402 34.70 15.95 6.50
N GLU A 403 35.00 16.29 7.76
CA GLU A 403 36.34 16.72 8.11
C GLU A 403 37.37 15.61 7.89
N LYS A 404 37.00 14.36 8.23
CA LYS A 404 37.79 13.18 7.90
C LYS A 404 37.98 13.03 6.38
N GLY A 405 36.93 13.22 5.60
CA GLY A 405 37.02 13.18 4.13
C GLY A 405 38.00 14.21 3.59
N ARG A 406 37.97 15.45 4.11
CA ARG A 406 38.93 16.51 3.72
C ARG A 406 40.36 16.14 4.08
N GLN A 407 40.58 15.58 5.27
CA GLN A 407 41.90 15.10 5.70
C GLN A 407 42.40 13.93 4.84
N ASN A 408 41.48 13.10 4.34
CA ASN A 408 41.77 12.02 3.40
C ASN A 408 41.88 12.49 1.93
N GLY A 409 41.78 13.79 1.66
CA GLY A 409 41.90 14.37 0.33
C GLY A 409 40.68 14.15 -0.57
N VAL A 410 39.52 13.80 0.00
CA VAL A 410 38.26 13.66 -0.74
C VAL A 410 37.74 15.04 -1.12
N ILE A 411 37.37 15.19 -2.39
CA ILE A 411 36.80 16.42 -2.97
C ILE A 411 35.58 15.99 -3.78
N LEU A 412 34.46 16.69 -3.62
CA LEU A 412 33.26 16.45 -4.45
C LEU A 412 33.44 17.15 -5.80
N GLU A 413 33.15 16.45 -6.90
CA GLU A 413 33.29 16.99 -8.26
C GLU A 413 32.40 18.21 -8.55
N GLN A 414 31.37 18.47 -7.73
CA GLN A 414 30.53 19.67 -7.84
C GLN A 414 31.29 20.99 -7.57
N ASP A 415 32.50 20.93 -7.00
CA ASP A 415 33.39 22.09 -6.81
C ASP A 415 34.37 22.32 -7.98
N ARG A 416 34.34 21.49 -9.05
CA ARG A 416 34.99 21.82 -10.32
C ARG A 416 33.96 22.50 -11.22
N GLU A 417 34.27 23.72 -11.66
CA GLU A 417 33.55 24.38 -12.74
C GLU A 417 33.22 23.40 -13.86
N VAL A 418 31.92 23.26 -14.13
CA VAL A 418 31.26 22.72 -15.33
C VAL A 418 32.13 21.76 -16.15
N PHE A 419 32.13 20.48 -15.80
CA PHE A 419 32.40 19.43 -16.79
C PHE A 419 31.08 19.11 -17.50
N GLN A 420 30.96 19.47 -18.77
CA GLN A 420 30.01 18.79 -19.67
C GLN A 420 30.54 17.36 -19.84
N PRO A 421 29.85 16.30 -19.40
CA PRO A 421 30.26 14.97 -19.77
C PRO A 421 29.97 14.81 -21.26
N ALA A 422 31.02 14.61 -22.04
CA ALA A 422 30.89 14.02 -23.36
C ALA A 422 30.31 12.60 -23.16
N PHE A 423 29.01 12.45 -23.40
CA PHE A 423 28.41 11.15 -23.62
C PHE A 423 29.06 10.57 -24.87
N ASP A 424 30.08 9.72 -24.69
CA ASP A 424 30.60 8.89 -25.78
C ASP A 424 29.63 7.71 -25.96
N SER A 425 28.64 7.94 -26.81
CA SER A 425 27.58 7.00 -27.18
C SER A 425 28.14 5.89 -28.07
N LYS A 426 28.91 4.96 -27.50
CA LYS A 426 29.26 3.70 -28.17
C LYS A 426 29.31 2.55 -27.16
N SER A 427 28.16 2.14 -26.65
CA SER A 427 27.99 0.76 -26.21
C SER A 427 26.78 0.18 -26.92
N ALA A 428 27.06 -0.70 -27.88
CA ALA A 428 26.08 -1.50 -28.63
C ALA A 428 25.16 -2.34 -27.71
N SER A 429 25.43 -2.36 -26.40
CA SER A 429 24.64 -2.99 -25.35
C SER A 429 23.35 -2.25 -25.04
N VAL A 430 23.33 -0.91 -25.12
CA VAL A 430 22.12 -0.12 -24.81
C VAL A 430 21.13 -0.19 -25.98
N GLU A 431 21.60 -0.12 -27.22
CA GLU A 431 20.73 -0.30 -28.39
C GLU A 431 20.18 -1.72 -28.50
N PHE A 432 20.94 -2.75 -28.11
CA PHE A 432 20.41 -4.11 -28.03
C PHE A 432 19.31 -4.26 -26.95
N LEU A 433 19.46 -3.60 -25.81
CA LEU A 433 18.44 -3.55 -24.75
C LEU A 433 17.22 -2.70 -25.18
N MET A 434 17.42 -1.60 -25.91
CA MET A 434 16.36 -0.77 -26.48
C MET A 434 15.62 -1.47 -27.63
N GLN A 435 16.30 -2.37 -28.34
CA GLN A 435 15.71 -3.17 -29.42
C GLN A 435 14.90 -4.36 -28.88
N GLN A 436 15.25 -4.91 -27.72
CA GLN A 436 14.35 -5.82 -26.99
C GLN A 436 13.17 -5.10 -26.32
N LEU A 437 13.31 -3.81 -25.97
CA LEU A 437 12.21 -2.97 -25.47
C LEU A 437 11.20 -2.56 -26.56
N THR A 438 11.61 -2.54 -27.83
CA THR A 438 10.76 -2.07 -28.95
C THR A 438 9.99 -3.17 -29.67
N ASP A 439 10.18 -4.45 -29.32
CA ASP A 439 9.36 -5.55 -29.85
C ASP A 439 8.02 -5.71 -29.08
N THR A 440 7.43 -4.58 -28.69
CA THR A 440 6.14 -4.46 -28.02
C THR A 440 5.00 -4.12 -29.00
N GLU A 441 5.11 -4.57 -30.25
CA GLU A 441 4.02 -4.54 -31.26
C GLU A 441 2.80 -5.41 -30.92
N LYS A 442 2.66 -5.87 -29.66
CA LYS A 442 1.38 -6.36 -29.15
C LYS A 442 0.82 -5.40 -28.12
N HIS A 443 -0.23 -4.71 -28.53
CA HIS A 443 -1.16 -3.90 -27.75
C HIS A 443 -1.72 -4.65 -26.52
N GLY A 444 -0.92 -4.73 -25.46
CA GLY A 444 -1.15 -5.58 -24.29
C GLY A 444 -1.13 -4.87 -22.94
N ASN A 445 -1.18 -3.53 -22.89
CA ASN A 445 -1.46 -2.85 -21.63
C ASN A 445 -2.99 -2.73 -21.44
N ILE A 446 -3.52 -3.52 -20.51
CA ILE A 446 -4.95 -3.65 -20.20
C ILE A 446 -5.54 -2.30 -19.74
N TRP A 447 -4.73 -1.45 -19.09
CA TRP A 447 -5.16 -0.10 -18.69
C TRP A 447 -5.47 0.80 -19.89
N TYR A 448 -4.83 0.57 -21.03
CA TYR A 448 -5.14 1.29 -22.29
C TYR A 448 -6.41 0.75 -22.97
N LYS A 449 -6.77 -0.54 -22.75
CA LYS A 449 -8.05 -1.08 -23.23
C LYS A 449 -9.23 -0.60 -22.38
N TRP A 450 -9.00 -0.30 -21.10
CA TRP A 450 -10.02 0.19 -20.17
C TRP A 450 -10.35 1.68 -20.35
N LEU A 451 -9.33 2.52 -20.59
CA LEU A 451 -9.49 3.96 -20.85
C LEU A 451 -10.11 4.32 -22.21
N LYS A 452 -10.18 3.37 -23.14
CA LYS A 452 -10.58 3.64 -24.54
C LYS A 452 -12.01 3.19 -24.90
N ASN A 453 -12.76 2.67 -23.93
CA ASN A 453 -14.19 2.41 -24.11
C ASN A 453 -14.99 3.61 -23.57
N GLU A 454 -14.95 4.70 -24.32
CA GLU A 454 -16.04 5.69 -24.42
C GLU A 454 -16.81 5.44 -25.72
#